data_AF-Q07A39-F1
#
_entry.id   AF-Q07A39-F1
#
_cell.length_a   1.000
_cell.length_b   1.000
_cell.length_c   1.000
_cell.angle_alpha   90.00
_cell.angle_beta   90.00
_cell.angle_gamma   90.00
#
_symmetry.space_group_name_H-M   'P 1'
#
loop_
_entity.id
_entity.type
_entity.pdbx_description
1 polymer ?
#
loop_
_entity_poly.entity_id
_entity_poly.type
_entity_poly.pdbx_seq_one_letter_code
_entity_poly.pdbx_strand_id
1 'polypeptide(L)' 'MGENMVVILKCVYFMVLFLSLFIMATNVDAIRVHQETISGRCFKTKECKDKKCPIGYKPKCIERMCRCIS' A
#
# COMPACT_ATOMS: atom_id res chain seq x y z
N MET A 1 -27.73 35.85 -11.35
CA MET A 1 -26.26 35.60 -11.39
C MET A 1 -25.75 34.83 -10.18
N GLY A 2 -26.28 35.02 -8.96
CA GLY A 2 -25.81 34.33 -7.75
C GLY A 2 -26.12 32.83 -7.65
N GLU A 3 -27.25 32.36 -8.21
CA GLU A 3 -27.62 30.92 -8.13
C GLU A 3 -26.61 30.00 -8.84
N ASN A 4 -26.09 30.42 -9.99
CA ASN A 4 -25.07 29.67 -10.72
C ASN A 4 -23.77 29.54 -9.91
N MET A 5 -23.41 30.57 -9.13
CA MET A 5 -22.23 30.54 -8.26
C MET A 5 -22.40 29.52 -7.13
N VAL A 6 -23.60 29.40 -6.56
CA VAL A 6 -23.92 28.41 -5.53
C VAL A 6 -23.86 26.98 -6.09
N VAL A 7 -24.36 26.77 -7.31
CA VAL A 7 -24.29 25.47 -7.99
C VAL A 7 -22.84 25.07 -8.27
N ILE A 8 -22.02 25.98 -8.80
CA ILE A 8 -20.60 25.73 -9.05
C ILE A 8 -19.87 25.40 -7.75
N LEU A 9 -20.13 26.14 -6.68
CA LEU A 9 -19.50 25.91 -5.37
C LEU A 9 -19.84 24.52 -4.83
N LYS A 10 -21.09 24.07 -4.96
CA LYS A 10 -21.51 22.71 -4.59
C LYS A 10 -20.78 21.66 -5.41
N CYS A 11 -20.69 21.83 -6.74
CA CYS A 11 -19.97 20.91 -7.61
C CYS A 11 -18.49 20.78 -7.23
N VAL A 12 -17.82 21.91 -6.99
CA VAL A 12 -16.40 21.92 -6.57
C VAL A 12 -16.24 21.22 -5.23
N TYR A 13 -17.14 21.46 -4.26
CA TYR A 13 -17.10 20.81 -2.96
C TYR A 13 -17.22 19.29 -3.08
N PHE A 14 -18.17 18.79 -3.88
CA PHE A 14 -18.30 17.35 -4.14
C PHE A 14 -17.04 16.78 -4.79
N MET A 15 -16.46 17.45 -5.79
CA MET A 15 -15.23 17.00 -6.45
C MET A 15 -14.06 16.88 -5.48
N VAL A 16 -13.88 17.86 -4.60
CA VAL A 16 -12.83 17.81 -3.55
C VAL A 16 -13.07 16.65 -2.57
N LEU A 17 -14.32 16.41 -2.18
CA LEU A 17 -14.71 15.27 -1.34
C LEU A 17 -14.38 13.93 -2.01
N PHE A 18 -14.74 13.76 -3.28
CA PHE A 18 -14.41 12.55 -4.03
C PHE A 18 -12.91 12.35 -4.19
N LEU A 19 -12.16 13.40 -4.53
CA LEU A 19 -10.71 13.34 -4.67
C LEU A 19 -10.01 13.00 -3.35
N SER A 20 -10.43 13.60 -2.24
CA SER A 20 -9.86 13.31 -0.92
C SER A 20 -10.13 11.86 -0.48
N LEU A 21 -11.33 11.35 -0.69
CA LEU A 21 -11.67 9.95 -0.44
C LEU A 21 -10.86 8.99 -1.34
N PHE A 22 -10.69 9.33 -2.61
CA PHE A 22 -9.90 8.54 -3.55
C PHE A 22 -8.41 8.49 -3.16
N ILE A 23 -7.84 9.62 -2.75
CA ILE A 23 -6.46 9.70 -2.25
C ILE A 23 -6.32 8.87 -0.96
N MET A 24 -7.28 8.93 -0.04
CA MET A 24 -7.25 8.07 1.16
C MET A 24 -7.30 6.58 0.79
N ALA A 25 -8.19 6.17 -0.12
CA ALA A 25 -8.31 4.78 -0.55
C ALA A 25 -7.02 4.26 -1.22
N THR A 26 -6.45 5.04 -2.14
CA THR A 26 -5.21 4.66 -2.84
C THR A 26 -3.99 4.69 -1.92
N ASN A 27 -3.94 5.58 -0.93
CA ASN A 27 -2.89 5.57 0.08
C ASN A 27 -3.00 4.39 1.05
N VAL A 28 -4.21 3.91 1.36
CA VAL A 28 -4.39 2.67 2.15
C VAL A 28 -3.80 1.47 1.39
N ASP A 29 -3.93 1.44 0.06
CA ASP A 29 -3.28 0.42 -0.77
C ASP A 29 -1.76 0.63 -0.93
N ALA A 30 -1.27 1.88 -0.97
CA ALA A 30 0.17 2.15 -0.90
C ALA A 30 0.78 1.68 0.44
N ILE A 31 0.03 1.77 1.55
CA ILE A 31 0.44 1.25 2.86
C ILE A 31 0.37 -0.29 2.88
N ARG A 32 -0.57 -0.92 2.16
CA ARG A 32 -0.65 -2.39 2.02
C ARG A 32 0.43 -2.96 1.10
N VAL A 33 0.81 -2.26 0.03
CA VAL A 33 2.03 -2.58 -0.73
C VAL A 33 3.26 -2.39 0.16
N HIS A 34 3.23 -1.44 1.11
CA HIS A 34 4.28 -1.35 2.11
C HIS A 34 4.28 -2.46 3.17
N GLN A 35 3.20 -3.23 3.29
CA GLN A 35 3.11 -4.39 4.18
C GLN A 35 3.53 -5.71 3.51
N GLU A 36 3.73 -5.73 2.18
CA GLU A 36 4.65 -6.66 1.53
C GLU A 36 6.11 -6.17 1.56
N THR A 37 6.35 -4.91 1.95
CA THR A 37 7.69 -4.37 2.24
C THR A 37 7.94 -4.21 3.74
N ILE A 38 7.68 -5.23 4.55
CA ILE A 38 8.50 -5.43 5.75
C ILE A 38 9.90 -5.79 5.23
N SER A 39 10.68 -4.75 4.93
CA SER A 39 12.10 -4.74 4.60
C SER A 39 12.62 -6.04 3.99
N GLY A 40 12.37 -6.24 2.70
CA GLY A 40 12.78 -7.45 1.99
C GLY A 40 14.29 -7.60 1.83
N ARG A 41 15.13 -6.66 2.28
CA ARG A 41 16.58 -6.76 2.12
C ARG A 41 17.19 -7.63 3.21
N CYS A 42 17.99 -8.61 2.80
CA CYS A 42 18.66 -9.54 3.70
C CYS A 42 20.12 -9.77 3.32
N PHE A 43 20.94 -10.08 4.31
CA PHE A 43 22.30 -10.60 4.12
C PHE A 43 22.38 -12.07 4.51
N LYS A 44 21.55 -12.50 5.47
CA LYS A 44 21.46 -13.88 5.93
C LYS A 44 20.01 -14.31 6.01
N THR A 45 19.74 -15.59 5.76
CA THR A 45 18.39 -16.18 5.87
C THR A 45 17.73 -15.99 7.23
N LYS A 46 18.53 -15.87 8.31
CA LYS A 46 18.01 -15.63 9.67
C LYS A 46 17.31 -14.27 9.82
N GLU A 47 17.56 -13.31 8.92
CA GLU A 47 16.91 -11.99 8.89
C GLU A 47 15.50 -12.08 8.29
N CYS A 48 15.19 -13.15 7.55
CA CYS A 48 13.88 -13.39 6.94
C CYS A 48 12.89 -14.11 7.87
N LYS A 49 13.21 -14.22 9.17
CA LYS A 49 12.44 -15.00 10.15
C LYS A 49 11.01 -14.50 10.37
N ASP A 50 10.77 -13.21 10.18
CA ASP A 50 9.45 -12.60 10.37
C ASP A 50 8.56 -12.69 9.12
N LYS A 51 9.07 -13.25 8.02
CA LYS A 51 8.27 -13.46 6.81
C LYS A 51 7.36 -14.67 7.01
N LYS A 52 6.05 -14.42 7.13
CA LYS A 52 5.01 -15.45 7.10
C LYS A 52 5.01 -16.14 5.73
N CYS A 53 5.77 -17.23 5.59
CA CYS A 53 5.69 -18.07 4.40
C CYS A 53 4.46 -18.99 4.48
N PRO A 54 3.87 -19.35 3.32
CA PRO A 54 2.80 -20.36 3.27
C PRO A 54 3.25 -21.70 3.86
N ILE A 55 2.28 -22.52 4.29
CA ILE A 55 2.55 -23.85 4.84
C ILE A 55 3.36 -24.68 3.83
N GLY A 56 4.48 -25.25 4.27
CA GLY A 56 5.40 -26.02 3.42
C GLY A 56 6.56 -25.21 2.83
N TYR A 57 6.52 -23.88 2.89
CA TYR A 57 7.59 -23.02 2.37
C TYR A 57 8.46 -22.47 3.51
N LYS A 58 9.78 -22.41 3.29
CA LYS A 58 10.74 -21.81 4.21
C LYS A 58 11.27 -20.47 3.68
N PRO A 59 11.40 -19.44 4.52
CA PRO A 59 12.01 -18.19 4.09
C PRO A 59 13.52 -18.40 3.84
N LYS A 60 14.03 -17.89 2.71
CA LYS A 60 15.46 -17.81 2.36
C LYS A 60 15.84 -16.41 1.90
N CYS A 61 17.10 -16.05 2.11
CA CYS A 61 17.69 -14.87 1.50
C CYS A 61 18.30 -15.22 0.14
N ILE A 62 17.76 -14.64 -0.94
CA ILE A 62 18.21 -14.86 -2.33
C ILE A 62 18.37 -13.50 -2.98
N GLU A 63 19.56 -13.21 -3.53
CA GLU A 63 19.85 -11.92 -4.19
C GLU A 63 19.59 -10.71 -3.28
N ARG A 64 19.96 -10.85 -2.02
CA ARG A 64 19.65 -9.89 -0.95
C ARG A 64 18.16 -9.64 -0.75
N MET A 65 17.30 -10.55 -1.19
CA MET A 65 15.86 -10.49 -0.96
C MET A 65 15.31 -11.71 -0.22
N CYS A 66 14.45 -11.48 0.77
CA CYS A 66 13.74 -12.56 1.46
C CYS A 66 12.66 -13.16 0.56
N ARG A 67 12.85 -14.39 0.10
CA ARG A 67 11.90 -15.17 -0.72
C ARG A 67 11.43 -16.42 0.03
N CYS A 68 10.21 -16.88 -0.22
CA CYS A 68 9.72 -18.15 0.30
C CYS A 68 9.99 -19.24 -0.75
N ILE A 69 10.66 -20.32 -0.36
CA ILE A 69 10.95 -21.46 -1.24
C ILE A 69 10.36 -22.74 -0.64
N SER A 70 9.89 -23.65 -1.50
CA SER A 70 9.39 -24.97 -1.10
C SER A 70 10.53 -25.91 -0.73
#